data_AF-A0A6A3MRD9-F1
#
_entry.id   AF-A0A6A3MRD9-F1
#
_cell.length_a   1.000
_cell.length_b   1.000
_cell.length_c   1.000
_cell.angle_alpha   90.00
_cell.angle_beta   90.00
_cell.angle_gamma   90.00
#
_symmetry.space_group_name_H-M   'P 1'
#
loop_
_entity.id
_entity.type
_entity.pdbx_description
1 polymer ?
#
loop_
_entity_poly.entity_id
_entity_poly.type
_entity_poly.pdbx_seq_one_letter_code
_entity_poly.pdbx_strand_id
1 'polypeptide(L)'
;MLRLVAARCQSRVRSACLAAPHSSALRASAAPSKYKNEAFPRFLSLDADTYRPPKAVYITSEEVWHRTVAPALRTFLALKKHLILPVAFVVPRDDDAWPRETWGYPLGKHAAWLRTCWRKGQPAPHFALRDLEEIDFAFDRSQYKWDHLIKPALRRYFELYGDTDVPQTFRIPTGDVAWPERLWGFSIGHRVFNIRHRGDFNPSGFYPTKKDQSEIKFCYDSTTYDRDWRERVLPSLKVFRQEFGHCDVYRGFKVPDCPPWPKSAAGLPLGVIVNNIRIKKYYADQVARDDAELKEIEFVWDHAFAEWNDRIFAALKAFRQNHTDRHVPPRKFVVPSNDLWPEKAHGLKLGLAFTNIRSNSYYFDQFARTMDQLASLRLEVTITRAKWHQRVEPMLVTFEELHGHRDVPISFVVPSETPWNKSDWGIQLGRLKPKQRRWAGA
;
A
#
# COMPACT_ATOMS: atom_id res chain seq x y z
N MET A 1 -21.02 30.55 -18.59
CA MET A 1 -21.77 29.34 -18.20
C MET A 1 -20.89 28.18 -17.66
N LEU A 2 -19.67 28.42 -17.19
CA LEU A 2 -18.75 27.35 -16.71
C LEU A 2 -18.44 27.39 -15.19
N ARG A 3 -19.15 28.20 -14.39
CA ARG A 3 -18.97 28.28 -12.92
C ARG A 3 -20.02 27.54 -12.08
N LEU A 4 -20.96 26.83 -12.71
CA LEU A 4 -22.12 26.21 -12.02
C LEU A 4 -22.04 24.69 -11.83
N VAL A 5 -21.05 24.02 -12.42
CA VAL A 5 -20.92 22.54 -12.31
C VAL A 5 -20.10 22.12 -11.07
N ALA A 6 -19.19 22.97 -10.58
CA ALA A 6 -18.34 22.68 -9.42
C ALA A 6 -19.08 22.67 -8.07
N ALA A 7 -20.22 23.38 -7.97
CA ALA A 7 -21.00 23.48 -6.74
C ALA A 7 -21.76 22.19 -6.38
N ARG A 8 -21.99 21.28 -7.35
CA ARG A 8 -22.77 20.05 -7.12
C ARG A 8 -21.97 18.90 -6.48
N CYS A 9 -20.64 18.89 -6.59
CA CYS A 9 -19.80 17.83 -5.98
C CYS A 9 -19.55 18.04 -4.47
N GLN A 10 -19.78 19.24 -3.92
CA GLN A 10 -19.53 19.53 -2.50
C GLN A 10 -20.63 18.98 -1.56
N SER A 11 -21.81 18.61 -2.08
CA SER A 11 -22.95 18.22 -1.22
C SER A 11 -23.00 16.73 -0.83
N ARG A 12 -22.27 15.84 -1.52
CA ARG A 12 -22.33 14.38 -1.30
C ARG A 12 -21.33 13.82 -0.28
N VAL A 13 -20.49 14.67 0.33
CA VAL A 13 -19.44 14.23 1.28
C VAL A 13 -19.91 14.24 2.74
N ARG A 14 -21.20 14.53 3.00
CA ARG A 14 -21.80 14.51 4.34
C ARG A 14 -23.03 13.63 4.37
N SER A 15 -22.86 12.31 4.38
CA SER A 15 -23.76 11.32 5.02
C SER A 15 -23.34 9.91 4.65
N ALA A 16 -22.75 9.16 5.60
CA ALA A 16 -22.88 7.71 5.74
C ALA A 16 -21.96 7.24 6.89
N CYS A 17 -22.43 7.40 8.12
CA CYS A 17 -21.95 6.64 9.27
C CYS A 17 -23.04 5.61 9.63
N LEU A 18 -22.59 4.46 10.15
CA LEU A 18 -23.34 3.42 10.88
C LEU A 18 -24.05 2.35 10.03
N ALA A 19 -23.50 1.13 10.05
CA ALA A 19 -24.12 -0.03 10.70
C ALA A 19 -23.29 -1.31 10.44
N ALA A 20 -23.08 -2.11 11.49
CA ALA A 20 -22.53 -3.46 11.44
C ALA A 20 -23.66 -4.50 11.36
N PRO A 21 -23.44 -5.71 10.82
CA PRO A 21 -24.35 -6.82 11.05
C PRO A 21 -23.69 -7.98 11.82
N HIS A 22 -24.53 -8.54 12.68
CA HIS A 22 -24.31 -9.67 13.57
C HIS A 22 -24.20 -11.01 12.82
N SER A 23 -23.41 -11.91 13.42
CA SER A 23 -23.32 -13.33 13.09
C SER A 23 -24.54 -14.10 13.61
N SER A 24 -25.05 -15.04 12.80
CA SER A 24 -25.94 -16.10 13.26
C SER A 24 -25.41 -17.45 12.81
N ALA A 25 -25.23 -18.34 13.77
CA ALA A 25 -24.83 -19.72 13.57
C ALA A 25 -26.08 -20.59 13.50
N LEU A 26 -26.19 -21.43 12.47
CA LEU A 26 -27.21 -22.47 12.38
C LEU A 26 -26.54 -23.84 12.50
N ARG A 27 -26.99 -24.56 13.52
CA ARG A 27 -26.59 -25.90 13.94
C ARG A 27 -27.65 -26.87 13.40
N ALA A 28 -27.30 -27.71 12.44
CA ALA A 28 -28.19 -28.76 11.94
C ALA A 28 -27.88 -30.09 12.64
N SER A 29 -28.94 -30.69 13.19
CA SER A 29 -28.97 -31.94 13.94
C SER A 29 -28.92 -33.15 12.98
N ALA A 30 -28.11 -34.14 13.36
CA ALA A 30 -28.06 -35.46 12.74
C ALA A 30 -29.13 -36.38 13.36
N ALA A 31 -29.77 -37.20 12.52
CA ALA A 31 -30.56 -38.36 12.91
C ALA A 31 -29.99 -39.63 12.23
N PRO A 32 -29.94 -40.79 12.91
CA PRO A 32 -29.23 -41.96 12.43
C PRO A 32 -30.16 -42.92 11.68
N SER A 33 -29.77 -43.35 10.49
CA SER A 33 -30.43 -44.44 9.76
C SER A 33 -29.65 -45.74 9.96
N LYS A 34 -30.28 -46.69 10.66
CA LYS A 34 -29.85 -48.07 10.84
C LYS A 34 -30.16 -48.85 9.56
N TYR A 35 -29.18 -49.56 9.00
CA TYR A 35 -29.47 -50.72 8.17
C TYR A 35 -28.57 -51.89 8.55
N LYS A 36 -29.24 -53.03 8.65
CA LYS A 36 -28.81 -54.31 9.20
C LYS A 36 -27.88 -55.03 8.21
N ASN A 37 -26.97 -55.80 8.79
CA ASN A 37 -26.24 -56.87 8.13
C ASN A 37 -27.23 -57.91 7.57
N GLU A 38 -27.13 -58.20 6.28
CA GLU A 38 -27.53 -59.49 5.72
C GLU A 38 -26.36 -60.02 4.90
N ALA A 39 -26.05 -61.29 5.16
CA ALA A 39 -24.93 -62.01 4.60
C ALA A 39 -25.39 -63.05 3.58
N PHE A 40 -24.41 -63.46 2.78
CA PHE A 40 -24.30 -64.63 1.89
C PHE A 40 -24.67 -64.41 0.41
N PRO A 41 -24.04 -65.16 -0.53
CA PRO A 41 -22.93 -66.11 -0.40
C PRO A 41 -21.72 -65.78 -1.30
N ARG A 42 -20.57 -66.37 -0.91
CA ARG A 42 -19.33 -66.41 -1.68
C ARG A 42 -19.56 -67.13 -3.01
N PHE A 43 -19.46 -66.39 -4.12
CA PHE A 43 -19.03 -66.96 -5.39
C PHE A 43 -17.50 -66.84 -5.47
N LEU A 44 -16.85 -67.99 -5.50
CA LEU A 44 -15.43 -68.13 -5.83
C LEU A 44 -15.24 -67.76 -7.30
N SER A 45 -14.78 -66.53 -7.56
CA SER A 45 -14.07 -66.21 -8.80
C SER A 45 -12.59 -66.16 -8.45
N LEU A 46 -11.86 -67.21 -8.85
CA LEU A 46 -10.43 -67.09 -9.09
C LEU A 46 -10.23 -66.00 -10.16
N ASP A 47 -9.08 -65.33 -10.07
CA ASP A 47 -8.57 -64.29 -10.98
C ASP A 47 -9.05 -62.85 -10.72
N ALA A 48 -8.67 -62.31 -9.56
CA ALA A 48 -8.33 -60.89 -9.45
C ALA A 48 -7.02 -60.79 -8.68
N ASP A 49 -5.93 -60.48 -9.39
CA ASP A 49 -4.65 -60.05 -8.84
C ASP A 49 -4.91 -59.10 -7.66
N THR A 50 -4.65 -59.54 -6.42
CA THR A 50 -4.74 -58.66 -5.25
C THR A 50 -3.52 -57.76 -5.22
N TYR A 51 -3.38 -56.90 -6.23
CA TYR A 51 -2.33 -55.91 -6.28
C TYR A 51 -2.51 -54.98 -5.08
N ARG A 52 -1.56 -55.04 -4.14
CA ARG A 52 -1.55 -54.19 -2.96
C ARG A 52 -0.61 -53.01 -3.21
N PRO A 53 -1.10 -51.76 -3.20
CA PRO A 53 -0.24 -50.60 -3.35
C PRO A 53 0.89 -50.64 -2.31
N PRO A 54 2.13 -50.41 -2.73
CA PRO A 54 3.23 -50.40 -1.81
C PRO A 54 3.12 -49.23 -0.81
N LYS A 55 3.46 -49.51 0.45
CA LYS A 55 3.46 -48.50 1.53
C LYS A 55 4.72 -47.60 1.49
N ALA A 56 5.72 -47.99 0.71
CA ALA A 56 6.96 -47.25 0.48
C ALA A 56 7.03 -46.76 -0.97
N VAL A 57 7.93 -45.82 -1.26
CA VAL A 57 8.13 -45.31 -2.62
C VAL A 57 8.99 -46.33 -3.38
N TYR A 58 8.39 -47.01 -4.36
CA TYR A 58 9.11 -47.87 -5.31
C TYR A 58 9.35 -47.08 -6.58
N ILE A 59 10.63 -46.93 -6.91
CA ILE A 59 11.14 -45.94 -7.87
C ILE A 59 11.44 -46.58 -9.22
N THR A 60 11.86 -47.83 -9.22
CA THR A 60 12.39 -48.55 -10.39
C THR A 60 11.41 -49.54 -11.01
N SER A 61 10.22 -49.70 -10.43
CA SER A 61 9.23 -50.66 -10.91
C SER A 61 8.26 -50.00 -11.91
N GLU A 62 8.32 -50.46 -13.15
CA GLU A 62 7.40 -50.08 -14.23
C GLU A 62 5.95 -50.49 -13.89
N GLU A 63 5.76 -51.65 -13.27
CA GLU A 63 4.44 -52.12 -12.83
C GLU A 63 3.81 -51.17 -11.80
N VAL A 64 4.58 -50.73 -10.80
CA VAL A 64 4.11 -49.76 -9.80
C VAL A 64 3.78 -48.43 -10.47
N TRP A 65 4.56 -48.00 -11.47
CA TRP A 65 4.29 -46.76 -12.19
C TRP A 65 2.93 -46.81 -12.90
N HIS A 66 2.69 -47.82 -13.73
CA HIS A 66 1.46 -47.91 -14.51
C HIS A 66 0.24 -48.27 -13.67
N ARG A 67 0.37 -49.16 -12.66
CA ARG A 67 -0.76 -49.55 -11.82
C ARG A 67 -1.10 -48.52 -10.74
N THR A 68 -0.12 -47.71 -10.28
CA THR A 68 -0.35 -46.80 -9.12
C THR A 68 0.00 -45.34 -9.37
N VAL A 69 1.21 -45.03 -9.83
CA VAL A 69 1.71 -43.65 -9.82
C VAL A 69 1.03 -42.81 -10.89
N ALA A 70 1.01 -43.29 -12.14
CA ALA A 70 0.39 -42.55 -13.25
C ALA A 70 -1.13 -42.36 -13.07
N PRO A 71 -1.93 -43.38 -12.70
CA PRO A 71 -3.36 -43.19 -12.41
C PRO A 71 -3.61 -42.22 -11.26
N ALA A 72 -2.80 -42.27 -10.19
CA ALA A 72 -2.93 -41.36 -9.07
C ALA A 72 -2.60 -39.91 -9.45
N LEU A 73 -1.57 -39.68 -10.29
CA LEU A 73 -1.23 -38.34 -10.79
C LEU A 73 -2.36 -37.76 -11.66
N ARG A 74 -2.92 -38.55 -12.59
CA ARG A 74 -4.04 -38.14 -13.44
C ARG A 74 -5.29 -37.82 -12.62
N THR A 75 -5.59 -38.65 -11.63
CA THR A 75 -6.72 -38.42 -10.71
C THR A 75 -6.52 -37.14 -9.89
N PHE A 76 -5.32 -36.91 -9.34
CA PHE A 76 -5.01 -35.68 -8.63
C PHE A 76 -5.19 -34.44 -9.52
N LEU A 77 -4.72 -34.51 -10.78
CA LEU A 77 -4.88 -33.43 -11.75
C LEU A 77 -6.37 -33.18 -12.06
N ALA A 78 -7.18 -34.23 -12.23
CA ALA A 78 -8.61 -34.10 -12.50
C ALA A 78 -9.37 -33.43 -11.33
N LEU A 79 -9.01 -33.76 -10.09
CA LEU A 79 -9.67 -33.26 -8.88
C LEU A 79 -9.19 -31.86 -8.46
N LYS A 80 -7.87 -31.63 -8.46
CA LYS A 80 -7.27 -30.38 -7.97
C LYS A 80 -7.00 -29.37 -9.08
N LYS A 81 -7.14 -29.77 -10.35
CA LYS A 81 -6.89 -28.96 -11.55
C LYS A 81 -5.48 -28.37 -11.63
N HIS A 82 -4.54 -28.88 -10.82
CA HIS A 82 -3.13 -28.50 -10.78
C HIS A 82 -2.28 -29.66 -10.24
N LEU A 83 -0.99 -29.70 -10.56
CA LEU A 83 -0.09 -30.79 -10.14
C LEU A 83 0.89 -30.42 -9.00
N ILE A 84 0.54 -29.43 -8.17
CA ILE A 84 1.34 -29.02 -7.02
C ILE A 84 1.08 -29.95 -5.82
N LEU A 85 1.73 -31.12 -5.83
CA LEU A 85 1.62 -32.13 -4.78
C LEU A 85 2.38 -31.74 -3.49
N PRO A 86 1.71 -31.71 -2.32
CA PRO A 86 2.37 -31.66 -1.02
C PRO A 86 3.21 -32.91 -0.76
N VAL A 87 4.38 -32.78 -0.12
CA VAL A 87 5.28 -33.93 0.16
C VAL A 87 4.61 -34.97 1.06
N ALA A 88 3.78 -34.52 2.00
CA ALA A 88 3.05 -35.38 2.92
C ALA A 88 1.78 -36.01 2.32
N PHE A 89 1.46 -35.73 1.04
CA PHE A 89 0.26 -36.25 0.42
C PHE A 89 0.35 -37.77 0.24
N VAL A 90 -0.62 -38.46 0.82
CA VAL A 90 -0.86 -39.90 0.67
C VAL A 90 -2.24 -40.03 0.05
N VAL A 91 -2.39 -40.91 -0.93
CA VAL A 91 -3.68 -41.16 -1.56
C VAL A 91 -4.68 -41.62 -0.48
N PRO A 92 -5.83 -40.94 -0.32
CA PRO A 92 -6.85 -41.32 0.65
C PRO A 92 -7.26 -42.78 0.49
N ARG A 93 -7.62 -43.42 1.61
CA ARG A 93 -8.27 -44.73 1.60
C ARG A 93 -9.78 -44.51 1.59
N ASP A 94 -10.49 -45.41 0.91
CA ASP A 94 -11.96 -45.42 0.89
C ASP A 94 -12.58 -44.17 0.23
N ASP A 95 -11.84 -43.56 -0.71
CA ASP A 95 -12.34 -42.48 -1.57
C ASP A 95 -12.49 -43.03 -2.99
N ASP A 96 -13.74 -43.18 -3.42
CA ASP A 96 -14.10 -43.73 -4.74
C ASP A 96 -13.64 -42.83 -5.91
N ALA A 97 -13.25 -41.58 -5.64
CA ALA A 97 -12.61 -40.74 -6.65
C ALA A 97 -11.22 -41.27 -7.08
N TRP A 98 -10.60 -42.15 -6.29
CA TRP A 98 -9.28 -42.71 -6.53
C TRP A 98 -9.34 -44.19 -6.90
N PRO A 99 -8.58 -44.66 -7.91
CA PRO A 99 -8.50 -46.08 -8.22
C PRO A 99 -7.98 -46.87 -7.02
N ARG A 100 -8.57 -48.05 -6.77
CA ARG A 100 -8.27 -48.87 -5.58
C ARG A 100 -6.80 -49.29 -5.53
N GLU A 101 -6.16 -49.48 -6.68
CA GLU A 101 -4.74 -49.82 -6.76
C GLU A 101 -3.84 -48.69 -6.24
N THR A 102 -4.34 -47.46 -6.13
CA THR A 102 -3.56 -46.28 -5.71
C THR A 102 -3.65 -45.98 -4.22
N TRP A 103 -4.59 -46.59 -3.50
CA TRP A 103 -4.94 -46.21 -2.13
C TRP A 103 -3.79 -46.36 -1.14
N GLY A 104 -3.56 -45.34 -0.33
CA GLY A 104 -2.49 -45.34 0.67
C GLY A 104 -1.07 -45.20 0.11
N TYR A 105 -0.90 -45.00 -1.20
CA TYR A 105 0.41 -44.75 -1.79
C TYR A 105 0.93 -43.34 -1.42
N PRO A 106 2.20 -43.20 -0.99
CA PRO A 106 2.79 -41.90 -0.65
C PRO A 106 3.17 -41.10 -1.91
N LEU A 107 2.17 -40.68 -2.69
CA LEU A 107 2.32 -39.96 -3.96
C LEU A 107 3.12 -38.67 -3.83
N GLY A 108 2.96 -37.94 -2.72
CA GLY A 108 3.71 -36.72 -2.41
C GLY A 108 5.22 -36.95 -2.28
N LYS A 109 5.63 -38.07 -1.68
CA LYS A 109 7.05 -38.45 -1.56
C LYS A 109 7.61 -38.88 -2.91
N HIS A 110 6.85 -39.61 -3.71
CA HIS A 110 7.26 -39.97 -5.07
C HIS A 110 7.46 -38.73 -5.95
N ALA A 111 6.52 -37.79 -5.93
CA ALA A 111 6.65 -36.52 -6.66
C ALA A 111 7.84 -35.68 -6.18
N ALA A 112 8.14 -35.68 -4.87
CA ALA A 112 9.32 -35.02 -4.32
C ALA A 112 10.63 -35.67 -4.78
N TRP A 113 10.63 -37.00 -4.93
CA TRP A 113 11.76 -37.74 -5.49
C TRP A 113 12.00 -37.38 -6.97
N LEU A 114 10.96 -37.39 -7.81
CA LEU A 114 11.05 -36.97 -9.22
C LEU A 114 11.67 -35.57 -9.38
N ARG A 115 11.21 -34.61 -8.57
CA ARG A 115 11.77 -33.24 -8.55
C ARG A 115 13.23 -33.19 -8.06
N THR A 116 13.65 -34.15 -7.24
CA THR A 116 15.03 -34.23 -6.74
C THR A 116 15.96 -34.80 -7.81
N CYS A 117 15.52 -35.82 -8.55
CA CYS A 117 16.26 -36.36 -9.69
C CYS A 117 16.43 -35.31 -10.78
N TRP A 118 15.35 -34.60 -11.13
CA TRP A 118 15.41 -33.52 -12.10
C TRP A 118 16.42 -32.42 -11.72
N ARG A 119 16.42 -31.96 -10.45
CA ARG A 119 17.39 -30.97 -9.95
C ARG A 119 18.85 -31.45 -9.97
N LYS A 120 19.07 -32.77 -9.86
CA LYS A 120 20.41 -33.38 -9.92
C LYS A 120 20.83 -33.70 -11.37
N GLY A 121 20.01 -33.38 -12.38
CA GLY A 121 20.27 -33.74 -13.78
C GLY A 121 20.17 -35.24 -14.06
N GLN A 122 19.51 -36.00 -13.18
CA GLN A 122 19.31 -37.43 -13.37
C GLN A 122 18.07 -37.66 -14.24
N PRO A 123 18.13 -38.54 -15.25
CA PRO A 123 16.98 -38.85 -16.08
C PRO A 123 15.90 -39.53 -15.24
N ALA A 124 14.64 -39.16 -15.47
CA ALA A 124 13.53 -39.92 -14.94
C ALA A 124 13.49 -41.32 -15.62
N PRO A 125 12.89 -42.33 -14.98
CA PRO A 125 12.76 -43.66 -15.58
C PRO A 125 12.09 -43.58 -16.96
N HIS A 126 12.61 -44.33 -17.93
CA HIS A 126 12.18 -44.21 -19.33
C HIS A 126 10.66 -44.43 -19.52
N PHE A 127 10.09 -45.41 -18.80
CA PHE A 127 8.65 -45.71 -18.81
C PHE A 127 7.79 -44.54 -18.29
N ALA A 128 8.35 -43.64 -17.47
CA ALA A 128 7.62 -42.53 -16.86
C ALA A 128 7.66 -41.25 -17.68
N LEU A 129 8.63 -41.09 -18.59
CA LEU A 129 8.88 -39.84 -19.31
C LEU A 129 7.66 -39.37 -20.12
N ARG A 130 7.06 -40.28 -20.90
CA ARG A 130 5.90 -39.97 -21.75
C ARG A 130 4.69 -39.53 -20.92
N ASP A 131 4.38 -40.29 -19.86
CA ASP A 131 3.25 -39.97 -18.97
C ASP A 131 3.50 -38.62 -18.26
N LEU A 132 4.73 -38.34 -17.84
CA LEU A 132 5.10 -37.08 -17.17
C LEU A 132 5.04 -35.87 -18.10
N GLU A 133 5.39 -36.04 -19.37
CA GLU A 133 5.27 -35.00 -20.41
C GLU A 133 3.79 -34.73 -20.75
N GLU A 134 2.98 -35.79 -20.90
CA GLU A 134 1.55 -35.68 -21.20
C GLU A 134 0.79 -34.91 -20.10
N ILE A 135 1.09 -35.18 -18.83
CA ILE A 135 0.44 -34.50 -17.69
C ILE A 135 1.07 -33.15 -17.33
N ASP A 136 2.07 -32.71 -18.11
CA ASP A 136 2.88 -31.51 -17.87
C ASP A 136 3.35 -31.43 -16.40
N PHE A 137 4.14 -32.43 -15.98
CA PHE A 137 4.47 -32.58 -14.58
C PHE A 137 5.24 -31.37 -14.02
N ALA A 138 4.82 -30.89 -12.85
CA ALA A 138 5.42 -29.78 -12.13
C ALA A 138 6.81 -30.14 -11.53
N PHE A 139 7.82 -30.32 -12.38
CA PHE A 139 9.22 -30.52 -12.01
C PHE A 139 9.77 -29.29 -11.28
N ASP A 140 9.69 -28.12 -11.92
CA ASP A 140 9.86 -26.84 -11.24
C ASP A 140 8.50 -26.33 -10.74
N ARG A 141 8.38 -26.25 -9.42
CA ARG A 141 7.17 -25.74 -8.76
C ARG A 141 6.97 -24.25 -9.00
N SER A 142 8.05 -23.49 -9.21
CA SER A 142 7.98 -22.05 -9.44
C SER A 142 7.49 -21.77 -10.85
N GLN A 143 8.13 -22.35 -11.87
CA GLN A 143 7.69 -22.23 -13.26
C GLN A 143 6.25 -22.72 -13.46
N TYR A 144 5.92 -23.91 -12.93
CA TYR A 144 4.56 -24.45 -13.05
C TYR A 144 3.50 -23.52 -12.44
N LYS A 145 3.78 -22.91 -11.28
CA LYS A 145 2.87 -21.90 -10.68
C LYS A 145 2.74 -20.67 -11.56
N TRP A 146 3.82 -20.23 -12.18
CA TRP A 146 3.78 -19.10 -13.09
C TRP A 146 2.88 -19.39 -14.28
N ASP A 147 3.15 -20.48 -15.02
CA ASP A 147 2.48 -20.79 -16.27
C ASP A 147 1.00 -21.18 -16.09
N HIS A 148 0.68 -21.95 -15.06
CA HIS A 148 -0.67 -22.50 -14.89
C HIS A 148 -1.59 -21.66 -14.02
N LEU A 149 -1.02 -20.89 -13.08
CA LEU A 149 -1.80 -20.11 -12.11
C LEU A 149 -1.66 -18.61 -12.30
N ILE A 150 -0.44 -18.07 -12.27
CA ILE A 150 -0.22 -16.62 -12.18
C ILE A 150 -0.43 -15.94 -13.53
N LYS A 151 0.22 -16.44 -14.59
CA LYS A 151 0.15 -15.91 -15.95
C LYS A 151 -1.28 -15.91 -16.50
N PRO A 152 -2.08 -17.00 -16.41
CA PRO A 152 -3.45 -17.01 -16.92
C PRO A 152 -4.38 -16.13 -16.09
N ALA A 153 -4.16 -16.08 -14.78
CA ALA A 153 -4.94 -15.21 -13.90
C ALA A 153 -4.68 -13.72 -14.17
N LEU A 154 -3.41 -13.32 -14.41
CA LEU A 154 -3.07 -11.96 -14.80
C LEU A 154 -3.65 -11.59 -16.17
N ARG A 155 -3.56 -12.49 -17.16
CA ARG A 155 -4.16 -12.28 -18.48
C ARG A 155 -5.66 -12.04 -18.35
N ARG A 156 -6.35 -12.88 -17.58
CA ARG A 156 -7.80 -12.74 -17.39
C ARG A 156 -8.17 -11.48 -16.61
N TYR A 157 -7.38 -11.12 -15.60
CA TYR A 157 -7.55 -9.86 -14.88
C TYR A 157 -7.43 -8.67 -15.83
N PHE A 158 -6.41 -8.66 -16.69
CA PHE A 158 -6.19 -7.62 -17.68
C PHE A 158 -7.36 -7.51 -18.69
N GLU A 159 -7.89 -8.63 -19.17
CA GLU A 159 -9.08 -8.63 -20.04
C GLU A 159 -10.32 -8.04 -19.37
N LEU A 160 -10.49 -8.26 -18.06
CA LEU A 160 -11.66 -7.80 -17.31
C LEU A 160 -11.56 -6.33 -16.86
N TYR A 161 -10.37 -5.90 -16.43
CA TYR A 161 -10.18 -4.60 -15.79
C TYR A 161 -9.34 -3.61 -16.62
N GLY A 162 -8.67 -4.08 -17.69
CA GLY A 162 -7.87 -3.25 -18.59
C GLY A 162 -6.46 -2.90 -18.09
N ASP A 163 -6.11 -3.30 -16.86
CA ASP A 163 -4.79 -3.12 -16.25
C ASP A 163 -4.33 -4.39 -15.52
N THR A 164 -3.07 -4.40 -15.06
CA THR A 164 -2.50 -5.47 -14.25
C THR A 164 -2.31 -5.06 -12.78
N ASP A 165 -3.00 -4.01 -12.33
CA ASP A 165 -2.87 -3.46 -10.97
C ASP A 165 -3.79 -4.17 -10.00
N VAL A 166 -3.53 -5.46 -9.85
CA VAL A 166 -4.29 -6.34 -8.96
C VAL A 166 -4.15 -5.86 -7.50
N PRO A 167 -5.27 -5.54 -6.81
CA PRO A 167 -5.23 -5.17 -5.40
C PRO A 167 -4.61 -6.29 -4.55
N GLN A 168 -3.82 -5.96 -3.52
CA GLN A 168 -3.13 -6.96 -2.70
C GLN A 168 -4.08 -7.99 -2.07
N THR A 169 -5.28 -7.57 -1.68
CA THR A 169 -6.30 -8.43 -1.07
C THR A 169 -7.15 -9.18 -2.09
N PHE A 170 -6.95 -8.94 -3.38
CA PHE A 170 -7.77 -9.53 -4.43
C PHE A 170 -7.59 -11.04 -4.47
N ARG A 171 -8.73 -11.72 -4.31
CA ARG A 171 -8.86 -13.16 -4.38
C ARG A 171 -9.87 -13.49 -5.46
N ILE A 172 -9.50 -14.43 -6.33
CA ILE A 172 -10.38 -14.84 -7.42
C ILE A 172 -11.65 -15.45 -6.81
N PRO A 173 -12.85 -14.95 -7.15
CA PRO A 173 -14.10 -15.49 -6.64
C PRO A 173 -14.26 -16.97 -6.98
N THR A 174 -14.87 -17.75 -6.09
CA THR A 174 -15.19 -19.16 -6.35
C THR A 174 -16.53 -19.26 -7.06
N GLY A 175 -16.60 -20.05 -8.14
CA GLY A 175 -17.83 -20.24 -8.92
C GLY A 175 -18.10 -19.16 -9.99
N ASP A 176 -17.19 -18.20 -10.16
CA ASP A 176 -17.32 -17.18 -11.18
C ASP A 176 -16.88 -17.72 -12.55
N VAL A 177 -17.83 -17.80 -13.48
CA VAL A 177 -17.63 -18.26 -14.87
C VAL A 177 -16.65 -17.39 -15.65
N ALA A 178 -16.43 -16.14 -15.21
CA ALA A 178 -15.42 -15.28 -15.80
C ALA A 178 -13.99 -15.77 -15.52
N TRP A 179 -13.79 -16.67 -14.55
CA TRP A 179 -12.48 -17.19 -14.18
C TRP A 179 -12.38 -18.70 -14.43
N PRO A 180 -11.24 -19.20 -14.94
CA PRO A 180 -10.98 -20.64 -15.01
C PRO A 180 -11.12 -21.29 -13.63
N GLU A 181 -11.81 -22.43 -13.56
CA GLU A 181 -12.09 -23.16 -12.31
C GLU A 181 -10.83 -23.42 -11.48
N ARG A 182 -9.72 -23.74 -12.15
CA ARG A 182 -8.41 -23.98 -11.51
C ARG A 182 -7.87 -22.78 -10.71
N LEU A 183 -8.38 -21.58 -10.98
CA LEU A 183 -7.95 -20.33 -10.35
C LEU A 183 -8.89 -19.87 -9.23
N TRP A 184 -10.04 -20.52 -9.05
CA TRP A 184 -11.01 -20.13 -8.04
C TRP A 184 -10.44 -20.16 -6.64
N GLY A 185 -10.68 -19.09 -5.88
CA GLY A 185 -10.15 -18.92 -4.53
C GLY A 185 -8.64 -18.66 -4.48
N PHE A 186 -7.95 -18.49 -5.61
CA PHE A 186 -6.53 -18.14 -5.63
C PHE A 186 -6.32 -16.67 -5.29
N SER A 187 -5.49 -16.40 -4.28
CA SER A 187 -5.13 -15.03 -3.86
C SER A 187 -4.04 -14.44 -4.76
N ILE A 188 -4.40 -14.14 -5.99
CA ILE A 188 -3.48 -13.55 -6.98
C ILE A 188 -2.93 -12.19 -6.52
N GLY A 189 -3.72 -11.36 -5.83
CA GLY A 189 -3.28 -10.05 -5.35
C GLY A 189 -2.03 -10.10 -4.48
N HIS A 190 -2.04 -10.97 -3.47
CA HIS A 190 -0.90 -11.16 -2.57
C HIS A 190 0.31 -11.75 -3.31
N ARG A 191 0.07 -12.60 -4.30
CA ARG A 191 1.13 -13.19 -5.13
C ARG A 191 1.80 -12.15 -6.01
N VAL A 192 1.02 -11.31 -6.68
CA VAL A 192 1.50 -10.18 -7.50
C VAL A 192 2.27 -9.18 -6.63
N PHE A 193 1.75 -8.86 -5.44
CA PHE A 193 2.45 -8.03 -4.48
C PHE A 193 3.85 -8.58 -4.15
N ASN A 194 3.95 -9.88 -3.84
CA ASN A 194 5.25 -10.51 -3.56
C ASN A 194 6.19 -10.53 -4.77
N ILE A 195 5.67 -10.80 -5.98
CA ILE A 195 6.47 -10.74 -7.22
C ILE A 195 7.08 -9.36 -7.39
N ARG A 196 6.26 -8.32 -7.17
CA ARG A 196 6.64 -6.92 -7.30
C ARG A 196 7.66 -6.50 -6.23
N HIS A 197 7.42 -6.80 -4.96
CA HIS A 197 8.18 -6.24 -3.83
C HIS A 197 9.36 -7.11 -3.37
N ARG A 198 9.26 -8.43 -3.49
CA ARG A 198 10.30 -9.37 -3.02
C ARG A 198 11.11 -9.97 -4.15
N GLY A 199 10.69 -9.75 -5.40
CA GLY A 199 11.23 -10.51 -6.53
C GLY A 199 10.96 -12.00 -6.37
N ASP A 200 9.80 -12.38 -5.81
CA ASP A 200 9.38 -13.78 -5.91
C ASP A 200 9.42 -14.18 -7.40
N PHE A 201 9.94 -15.37 -7.72
CA PHE A 201 10.21 -15.83 -9.09
C PHE A 201 11.34 -15.04 -9.80
N ASN A 202 12.19 -14.32 -9.06
CA ASN A 202 13.34 -13.56 -9.57
C ASN A 202 14.69 -13.89 -8.90
N PRO A 203 15.16 -15.15 -8.98
CA PRO A 203 16.55 -15.29 -9.40
C PRO A 203 16.85 -16.52 -10.28
N SER A 204 17.77 -16.33 -11.24
CA SER A 204 18.59 -17.38 -11.91
C SER A 204 18.06 -18.02 -13.20
N GLY A 205 17.51 -17.23 -14.12
CA GLY A 205 17.59 -17.55 -15.57
C GLY A 205 16.39 -18.27 -16.20
N PHE A 206 15.29 -18.46 -15.47
CA PHE A 206 14.05 -19.03 -16.03
C PHE A 206 12.86 -18.21 -15.51
N TYR A 207 12.63 -17.08 -16.16
CA TYR A 207 11.63 -16.07 -15.82
C TYR A 207 10.41 -16.18 -16.74
N PRO A 208 9.28 -15.47 -16.46
CA PRO A 208 8.48 -14.94 -17.56
C PRO A 208 9.39 -14.33 -18.60
N THR A 209 9.37 -14.89 -19.81
CA THR A 209 10.15 -14.39 -20.94
C THR A 209 9.78 -12.92 -21.17
N LYS A 210 10.69 -12.05 -21.62
CA LYS A 210 10.35 -10.65 -21.98
C LYS A 210 9.09 -10.55 -22.87
N LYS A 211 8.85 -11.59 -23.69
CA LYS A 211 7.66 -11.82 -24.50
C LYS A 211 6.37 -11.99 -23.67
N ASP A 212 6.41 -12.74 -22.59
CA ASP A 212 5.26 -12.93 -21.68
C ASP A 212 4.92 -11.64 -20.94
N GLN A 213 5.95 -10.85 -20.61
CA GLN A 213 5.80 -9.57 -19.93
C GLN A 213 5.14 -8.53 -20.83
N SER A 214 5.54 -8.47 -22.11
CA SER A 214 4.91 -7.57 -23.09
C SER A 214 3.50 -8.00 -23.46
N GLU A 215 3.24 -9.32 -23.55
CA GLU A 215 1.92 -9.86 -23.86
C GLU A 215 0.88 -9.49 -22.78
N ILE A 216 1.26 -9.53 -21.50
CA ILE A 216 0.33 -9.33 -20.38
C ILE A 216 0.39 -7.89 -19.85
N LYS A 217 1.26 -7.03 -20.40
CA LYS A 217 1.55 -5.68 -19.87
C LYS A 217 1.78 -5.69 -18.35
N PHE A 218 2.52 -6.68 -17.86
CA PHE A 218 2.80 -6.82 -16.44
C PHE A 218 4.00 -5.94 -16.05
N CYS A 219 3.75 -4.90 -15.26
CA CYS A 219 4.77 -3.99 -14.76
C CYS A 219 5.38 -4.50 -13.43
N TYR A 220 6.71 -4.62 -13.37
CA TYR A 220 7.47 -4.81 -12.12
C TYR A 220 7.59 -3.49 -11.36
N ASP A 221 7.86 -3.52 -10.05
CA ASP A 221 7.72 -2.34 -9.17
C ASP A 221 8.50 -1.10 -9.63
N SER A 222 9.71 -1.23 -10.17
CA SER A 222 10.45 -0.08 -10.70
C SER A 222 9.72 0.63 -11.86
N THR A 223 8.88 -0.10 -12.60
CA THR A 223 8.05 0.42 -13.70
C THR A 223 6.66 0.87 -13.26
N THR A 224 6.11 0.36 -12.15
CA THR A 224 4.78 0.78 -11.66
C THR A 224 4.83 2.15 -11.01
N TYR A 225 5.83 2.43 -10.16
CA TYR A 225 6.03 3.77 -9.60
C TYR A 225 6.30 4.80 -10.69
N ASP A 226 7.09 4.45 -11.71
CA ASP A 226 7.39 5.35 -12.82
C ASP A 226 6.16 5.63 -13.69
N ARG A 227 5.39 4.59 -14.03
CA ARG A 227 4.12 4.72 -14.75
C ARG A 227 3.10 5.53 -13.95
N ASP A 228 2.90 5.21 -12.67
CA ASP A 228 1.96 5.93 -11.81
C ASP A 228 2.35 7.40 -11.64
N TRP A 229 3.65 7.68 -11.52
CA TRP A 229 4.15 9.04 -11.49
C TRP A 229 3.81 9.81 -12.77
N ARG A 230 4.16 9.25 -13.92
CA ARG A 230 3.99 9.87 -15.25
C ARG A 230 2.54 10.01 -15.67
N GLU A 231 1.72 9.00 -15.42
CA GLU A 231 0.34 8.93 -15.94
C GLU A 231 -0.70 9.45 -14.95
N ARG A 232 -0.38 9.51 -13.65
CA ARG A 232 -1.37 9.80 -12.60
C ARG A 232 -0.91 10.94 -11.70
N VAL A 233 0.23 10.83 -11.04
CA VAL A 233 0.64 11.78 -9.99
C VAL A 233 1.01 13.13 -10.58
N LEU A 234 2.01 13.19 -11.47
CA LEU A 234 2.51 14.45 -12.03
C LEU A 234 1.47 15.20 -12.86
N PRO A 235 0.69 14.56 -13.76
CA PRO A 235 -0.40 15.23 -14.45
C PRO A 235 -1.49 15.75 -13.50
N SER A 236 -1.81 15.01 -12.43
CA SER A 236 -2.78 15.49 -11.43
C SER A 236 -2.24 16.69 -10.66
N LEU A 237 -0.95 16.77 -10.39
CA LEU A 237 -0.34 17.96 -9.75
C LEU A 237 -0.38 19.18 -10.68
N LYS A 238 -0.12 19.00 -11.98
CA LYS A 238 -0.26 20.07 -12.99
C LYS A 238 -1.69 20.60 -13.05
N VAL A 239 -2.68 19.71 -13.11
CA VAL A 239 -4.10 20.09 -13.08
C VAL A 239 -4.47 20.75 -11.75
N PHE A 240 -3.97 20.24 -10.62
CA PHE A 240 -4.20 20.85 -9.31
C PHE A 240 -3.68 22.29 -9.28
N ARG A 241 -2.48 22.54 -9.78
CA ARG A 241 -1.93 23.90 -9.88
C ARG A 241 -2.77 24.80 -10.78
N GLN A 242 -3.26 24.30 -11.91
CA GLN A 242 -4.11 25.06 -12.83
C GLN A 242 -5.46 25.45 -12.18
N GLU A 243 -6.09 24.52 -11.46
CA GLU A 243 -7.41 24.73 -10.85
C GLU A 243 -7.36 25.58 -9.58
N PHE A 244 -6.32 25.41 -8.74
CA PHE A 244 -6.24 26.04 -7.43
C PHE A 244 -5.21 27.18 -7.34
N GLY A 245 -4.36 27.37 -8.35
CA GLY A 245 -3.32 28.40 -8.36
C GLY A 245 -2.17 28.16 -7.37
N HIS A 246 -2.14 27.00 -6.70
CA HIS A 246 -1.06 26.55 -5.81
C HIS A 246 -0.89 25.04 -5.90
N CYS A 247 0.27 24.52 -5.46
CA CYS A 247 0.55 23.07 -5.43
C CYS A 247 0.70 22.55 -3.98
N ASP A 248 -0.10 23.12 -3.07
CA ASP A 248 -0.23 22.62 -1.70
C ASP A 248 -1.44 21.70 -1.54
N VAL A 249 -1.24 20.43 -1.87
CA VAL A 249 -2.32 19.43 -1.86
C VAL A 249 -2.62 18.99 -0.42
N TYR A 250 -3.85 19.23 0.04
CA TYR A 250 -4.32 18.77 1.35
C TYR A 250 -4.38 17.24 1.42
N ARG A 251 -3.99 16.65 2.56
CA ARG A 251 -3.88 15.19 2.75
C ARG A 251 -5.14 14.40 2.37
N GLY A 252 -6.33 14.95 2.60
CA GLY A 252 -7.61 14.30 2.29
C GLY A 252 -8.07 14.42 0.83
N PHE A 253 -7.33 15.13 -0.01
CA PHE A 253 -7.73 15.36 -1.40
C PHE A 253 -7.68 14.06 -2.21
N LYS A 254 -8.80 13.80 -2.92
CA LYS A 254 -8.93 12.73 -3.91
C LYS A 254 -9.20 13.36 -5.26
N VAL A 255 -8.54 12.85 -6.29
CA VAL A 255 -8.72 13.33 -7.67
C VAL A 255 -10.16 13.06 -8.12
N PRO A 256 -10.90 14.09 -8.57
CA PRO A 256 -12.24 13.94 -9.12
C PRO A 256 -12.25 13.10 -10.41
N ASP A 257 -13.34 12.37 -10.65
CA ASP A 257 -13.59 11.69 -11.92
C ASP A 257 -14.31 12.63 -12.91
N CYS A 258 -13.63 13.72 -13.28
CA CYS A 258 -14.14 14.65 -14.29
C CYS A 258 -13.00 15.41 -14.97
N PRO A 259 -13.19 15.91 -16.21
CA PRO A 259 -12.23 16.82 -16.83
C PRO A 259 -12.00 18.08 -15.97
N PRO A 260 -10.80 18.68 -15.94
CA PRO A 260 -9.59 18.33 -16.72
C PRO A 260 -8.71 17.24 -16.09
N TRP A 261 -9.17 16.55 -15.03
CA TRP A 261 -8.36 15.55 -14.34
C TRP A 261 -8.09 14.30 -15.19
N PRO A 262 -6.91 13.66 -15.06
CA PRO A 262 -6.61 12.42 -15.77
C PRO A 262 -7.56 11.31 -15.35
N LYS A 263 -8.19 10.62 -16.32
CA LYS A 263 -9.09 9.48 -16.04
C LYS A 263 -8.38 8.36 -15.26
N SER A 264 -7.11 8.10 -15.57
CA SER A 264 -6.24 7.16 -14.85
C SER A 264 -6.04 7.52 -13.38
N ALA A 265 -6.22 8.80 -13.02
CA ALA A 265 -6.07 9.30 -11.67
C ALA A 265 -7.42 9.41 -10.93
N ALA A 266 -8.56 9.10 -11.55
CA ALA A 266 -9.88 9.20 -10.89
C ALA A 266 -9.90 8.43 -9.54
N GLY A 267 -10.32 9.11 -8.48
CA GLY A 267 -10.37 8.55 -7.13
C GLY A 267 -9.02 8.37 -6.42
N LEU A 268 -7.89 8.69 -7.09
CA LEU A 268 -6.55 8.61 -6.51
C LEU A 268 -6.46 9.51 -5.27
N PRO A 269 -6.02 8.99 -4.11
CA PRO A 269 -5.79 9.81 -2.91
C PRO A 269 -4.49 10.62 -3.04
N LEU A 270 -4.48 11.57 -3.98
CA LEU A 270 -3.32 12.39 -4.32
C LEU A 270 -2.75 13.12 -3.09
N GLY A 271 -3.61 13.58 -2.17
CA GLY A 271 -3.15 14.21 -0.92
C GLY A 271 -2.32 13.30 -0.02
N VAL A 272 -2.66 12.01 0.04
CA VAL A 272 -1.88 11.03 0.81
C VAL A 272 -0.54 10.75 0.13
N ILE A 273 -0.54 10.68 -1.20
CA ILE A 273 0.66 10.48 -2.01
C ILE A 273 1.64 11.65 -1.82
N VAL A 274 1.16 12.89 -1.99
CA VAL A 274 1.93 14.12 -1.77
C VAL A 274 2.50 14.17 -0.36
N ASN A 275 1.70 13.83 0.66
CA ASN A 275 2.18 13.75 2.03
C ASN A 275 3.31 12.71 2.21
N ASN A 276 3.21 11.55 1.54
CA ASN A 276 4.26 10.53 1.58
C ASN A 276 5.51 10.95 0.79
N ILE A 277 5.37 11.70 -0.31
CA ILE A 277 6.49 12.31 -1.03
C ILE A 277 7.25 13.26 -0.10
N ARG A 278 6.52 14.17 0.59
CA ARG A 278 7.11 15.16 1.52
C ARG A 278 7.78 14.51 2.74
N ILE A 279 7.12 13.56 3.40
CA ILE A 279 7.57 13.00 4.69
C ILE A 279 8.44 11.75 4.52
N LYS A 280 8.00 10.81 3.68
CA LYS A 280 8.63 9.49 3.54
C LYS A 280 9.58 9.39 2.36
N LYS A 281 9.73 10.46 1.57
CA LYS A 281 10.55 10.49 0.36
C LYS A 281 10.16 9.40 -0.66
N TYR A 282 8.87 9.10 -0.75
CA TYR A 282 8.37 8.24 -1.83
C TYR A 282 8.62 8.93 -3.18
N TYR A 283 8.83 8.14 -4.24
CA TYR A 283 9.15 8.63 -5.58
C TYR A 283 10.46 9.44 -5.65
N ALA A 284 11.44 9.19 -4.78
CA ALA A 284 12.69 9.96 -4.74
C ALA A 284 13.40 10.04 -6.10
N ASP A 285 13.46 8.93 -6.84
CA ASP A 285 14.09 8.88 -8.16
C ASP A 285 13.32 9.68 -9.21
N GLN A 286 11.98 9.61 -9.20
CA GLN A 286 11.12 10.36 -10.12
C GLN A 286 11.14 11.86 -9.80
N VAL A 287 11.10 12.21 -8.52
CA VAL A 287 11.24 13.58 -8.03
C VAL A 287 12.57 14.19 -8.45
N ALA A 288 13.67 13.44 -8.33
CA ALA A 288 14.99 13.92 -8.74
C ALA A 288 15.09 14.10 -10.26
N ARG A 289 14.46 13.21 -11.04
CA ARG A 289 14.44 13.28 -12.50
C ARG A 289 13.62 14.45 -13.02
N ASP A 290 12.42 14.64 -12.45
CA ASP A 290 11.43 15.60 -12.94
C ASP A 290 11.40 16.88 -12.06
N ASP A 291 12.52 17.20 -11.41
CA ASP A 291 12.68 18.37 -10.52
C ASP A 291 12.34 19.70 -11.23
N ALA A 292 12.66 19.81 -12.52
CA ALA A 292 12.32 20.98 -13.33
C ALA A 292 10.79 21.17 -13.46
N GLU A 293 10.04 20.08 -13.66
CA GLU A 293 8.56 20.13 -13.74
C GLU A 293 7.94 20.45 -12.38
N LEU A 294 8.53 19.92 -11.29
CA LEU A 294 8.09 20.23 -9.93
C LEU A 294 8.35 21.69 -9.55
N LYS A 295 9.44 22.29 -10.05
CA LYS A 295 9.72 23.72 -9.92
C LYS A 295 8.74 24.57 -10.71
N GLU A 296 8.40 24.17 -11.94
CA GLU A 296 7.43 24.87 -12.79
C GLU A 296 6.04 24.96 -12.14
N ILE A 297 5.58 23.87 -11.52
CA ILE A 297 4.28 23.86 -10.82
C ILE A 297 4.33 24.46 -9.40
N GLU A 298 5.49 24.98 -8.98
CA GLU A 298 5.76 25.49 -7.63
C GLU A 298 5.36 24.46 -6.56
N PHE A 299 5.82 23.21 -6.71
CA PHE A 299 5.50 22.12 -5.78
C PHE A 299 5.93 22.48 -4.36
N VAL A 300 4.97 22.46 -3.43
CA VAL A 300 5.22 22.83 -2.03
C VAL A 300 5.80 21.62 -1.30
N TRP A 301 7.09 21.70 -0.95
CA TRP A 301 7.81 20.66 -0.19
C TRP A 301 7.50 20.71 1.30
N ASP A 302 7.55 21.90 1.88
CA ASP A 302 7.23 22.13 3.29
C ASP A 302 5.86 22.81 3.41
N HIS A 303 4.84 21.99 3.67
CA HIS A 303 3.48 22.45 3.91
C HIS A 303 3.41 23.45 5.07
N ALA A 304 4.16 23.22 6.15
CA ALA A 304 4.12 24.08 7.32
C ALA A 304 4.75 25.44 7.02
N PHE A 305 5.85 25.46 6.26
CA PHE A 305 6.49 26.69 5.80
C PHE A 305 5.60 27.49 4.84
N ALA A 306 5.02 26.84 3.82
CA ALA A 306 4.14 27.53 2.87
C ALA A 306 2.85 28.02 3.52
N GLU A 307 2.19 27.19 4.33
CA GLU A 307 0.98 27.57 5.06
C GLU A 307 1.26 28.75 6.00
N TRP A 308 2.42 28.74 6.69
CA TRP A 308 2.85 29.86 7.51
C TRP A 308 3.12 31.11 6.68
N ASN A 309 4.01 31.09 5.70
CA ASN A 309 4.46 32.30 5.02
C ASN A 309 3.42 32.86 4.05
N ASP A 310 2.90 32.01 3.15
CA ASP A 310 2.05 32.45 2.04
C ASP A 310 0.63 32.75 2.48
N ARG A 311 0.16 32.11 3.57
CA ARG A 311 -1.23 32.22 4.02
C ARG A 311 -1.34 32.92 5.36
N ILE A 312 -0.82 32.32 6.43
CA ILE A 312 -1.03 32.83 7.79
C ILE A 312 -0.33 34.17 7.99
N PHE A 313 0.97 34.25 7.71
CA PHE A 313 1.80 35.42 7.96
C PHE A 313 1.45 36.57 7.00
N ALA A 314 1.25 36.27 5.71
CA ALA A 314 0.74 37.23 4.74
C ALA A 314 -0.62 37.82 5.19
N ALA A 315 -1.53 36.99 5.69
CA ALA A 315 -2.80 37.45 6.22
C ALA A 315 -2.65 38.24 7.54
N LEU A 316 -1.71 37.90 8.42
CA LEU A 316 -1.42 38.69 9.62
C LEU A 316 -0.89 40.09 9.25
N LYS A 317 -0.03 40.18 8.24
CA LYS A 317 0.48 41.45 7.71
C LYS A 317 -0.65 42.31 7.13
N ALA A 318 -1.49 41.72 6.27
CA ALA A 318 -2.66 42.40 5.71
C ALA A 318 -3.67 42.80 6.79
N PHE A 319 -3.89 41.95 7.80
CA PHE A 319 -4.75 42.27 8.94
C PHE A 319 -4.24 43.50 9.67
N ARG A 320 -2.93 43.59 9.90
CA ARG A 320 -2.31 44.74 10.57
C ARG A 320 -2.40 46.04 9.77
N GLN A 321 -2.30 45.95 8.44
CA GLN A 321 -2.45 47.10 7.55
C GLN A 321 -3.90 47.61 7.52
N ASN A 322 -4.87 46.70 7.51
CA ASN A 322 -6.28 47.03 7.38
C ASN A 322 -6.98 47.35 8.73
N HIS A 323 -6.42 46.88 9.85
CA HIS A 323 -6.99 47.09 11.21
C HIS A 323 -5.95 47.77 12.11
N THR A 324 -5.98 49.10 12.11
CA THR A 324 -5.09 49.93 12.93
C THR A 324 -5.43 49.85 14.41
N ASP A 325 -6.72 49.73 14.74
CA ASP A 325 -7.33 49.68 16.06
C ASP A 325 -7.09 48.37 16.82
N ARG A 326 -6.92 47.26 16.10
CA ARG A 326 -6.79 45.93 16.68
C ARG A 326 -5.56 45.20 16.19
N HIS A 327 -4.67 44.85 17.12
CA HIS A 327 -3.45 44.10 16.80
C HIS A 327 -3.68 42.61 16.60
N VAL A 328 -4.61 41.99 17.34
CA VAL A 328 -4.82 40.54 17.35
C VAL A 328 -6.11 40.17 16.61
N PRO A 329 -6.07 39.22 15.64
CA PRO A 329 -7.25 38.75 14.97
C PRO A 329 -8.27 38.12 15.94
N PRO A 330 -9.56 38.53 15.93
CA PRO A 330 -10.59 37.87 16.72
C PRO A 330 -10.72 36.39 16.37
N ARG A 331 -11.03 35.52 17.33
CA ARG A 331 -11.10 34.05 17.12
C ARG A 331 -11.98 33.63 15.92
N LYS A 332 -13.08 34.34 15.66
CA LYS A 332 -14.03 34.07 14.56
C LYS A 332 -13.65 34.75 13.24
N PHE A 333 -12.56 35.51 13.18
CA PHE A 333 -12.17 36.25 12.00
C PHE A 333 -11.76 35.30 10.87
N VAL A 334 -12.35 35.53 9.70
CA VAL A 334 -12.10 34.82 8.44
C VAL A 334 -11.63 35.85 7.43
N VAL A 335 -10.55 35.53 6.70
CA VAL A 335 -9.99 36.41 5.68
C VAL A 335 -11.01 36.60 4.54
N PRO A 336 -11.42 37.85 4.26
CA PRO A 336 -12.32 38.16 3.15
C PRO A 336 -11.70 37.85 1.78
N SER A 337 -12.54 37.57 0.78
CA SER A 337 -12.14 37.37 -0.61
C SER A 337 -12.13 38.66 -1.41
N ASN A 338 -11.33 39.64 -0.99
CA ASN A 338 -11.17 40.90 -1.72
C ASN A 338 -9.68 41.26 -1.87
N ASP A 339 -9.41 42.26 -2.70
CA ASP A 339 -8.05 42.63 -3.15
C ASP A 339 -7.16 43.19 -2.02
N LEU A 340 -7.74 43.54 -0.87
CA LEU A 340 -6.98 43.97 0.31
C LEU A 340 -6.32 42.79 1.06
N TRP A 341 -6.61 41.56 0.65
CA TRP A 341 -6.10 40.34 1.27
C TRP A 341 -5.40 39.45 0.25
N PRO A 342 -4.31 38.77 0.66
CA PRO A 342 -3.63 37.81 -0.20
C PRO A 342 -4.60 36.75 -0.71
N GLU A 343 -4.63 36.50 -2.02
CA GLU A 343 -5.55 35.54 -2.66
C GLU A 343 -5.45 34.15 -2.02
N LYS A 344 -4.22 33.69 -1.76
CA LYS A 344 -3.94 32.40 -1.09
C LYS A 344 -4.53 32.32 0.33
N ALA A 345 -4.79 33.47 0.98
CA ALA A 345 -5.32 33.53 2.33
C ALA A 345 -6.85 33.64 2.38
N HIS A 346 -7.56 33.83 1.25
CA HIS A 346 -9.01 33.97 1.23
C HIS A 346 -9.73 32.79 1.91
N GLY A 347 -10.72 33.07 2.75
CA GLY A 347 -11.45 32.04 3.51
C GLY A 347 -10.67 31.41 4.67
N LEU A 348 -9.41 31.78 4.89
CA LEU A 348 -8.62 31.32 6.04
C LEU A 348 -9.27 31.80 7.34
N LYS A 349 -9.55 30.88 8.26
CA LYS A 349 -9.98 31.18 9.63
C LYS A 349 -8.81 31.71 10.46
N LEU A 350 -8.26 32.86 10.07
CA LEU A 350 -7.04 33.45 10.62
C LEU A 350 -7.13 33.63 12.14
N GLY A 351 -8.29 34.00 12.67
CA GLY A 351 -8.54 34.08 14.10
C GLY A 351 -8.30 32.77 14.85
N LEU A 352 -8.80 31.67 14.30
CA LEU A 352 -8.63 30.33 14.86
C LEU A 352 -7.18 29.86 14.73
N ALA A 353 -6.57 30.07 13.56
CA ALA A 353 -5.17 29.74 13.31
C ALA A 353 -4.25 30.43 14.31
N PHE A 354 -4.39 31.75 14.48
CA PHE A 354 -3.59 32.52 15.42
C PHE A 354 -3.85 32.15 16.88
N THR A 355 -5.10 31.83 17.23
CA THR A 355 -5.42 31.30 18.57
C THR A 355 -4.71 29.97 18.85
N ASN A 356 -4.64 29.08 17.85
CA ASN A 356 -3.94 27.80 17.96
C ASN A 356 -2.42 28.00 18.04
N ILE A 357 -1.84 28.96 17.32
CA ILE A 357 -0.42 29.33 17.44
C ILE A 357 -0.11 29.78 18.87
N ARG A 358 -0.92 30.66 19.46
CA ARG A 358 -0.75 31.13 20.85
C ARG A 358 -1.03 30.07 21.91
N SER A 359 -1.93 29.13 21.63
CA SER A 359 -2.41 28.17 22.64
C SER A 359 -1.65 26.86 22.60
N ASN A 360 -1.21 26.42 21.42
CA ASN A 360 -0.60 25.12 21.18
C ASN A 360 0.79 25.22 20.54
N SER A 361 1.29 26.43 20.25
CA SER A 361 2.58 26.64 19.58
C SER A 361 2.67 25.89 18.23
N TYR A 362 1.57 25.88 17.48
CA TYR A 362 1.56 25.38 16.09
C TYR A 362 2.48 26.24 15.23
N TYR A 363 3.13 25.61 14.23
CA TYR A 363 4.14 26.25 13.37
C TYR A 363 5.32 26.86 14.15
N PHE A 364 5.68 26.28 15.31
CA PHE A 364 6.78 26.73 16.16
C PHE A 364 8.05 27.02 15.37
N ASP A 365 8.48 26.06 14.57
CA ASP A 365 9.72 26.17 13.80
C ASP A 365 9.68 27.34 12.81
N GLN A 366 8.52 27.64 12.22
CA GLN A 366 8.37 28.76 11.30
C GLN A 366 8.34 30.11 12.03
N PHE A 367 7.46 30.27 13.03
CA PHE A 367 7.35 31.57 13.70
C PHE A 367 8.58 31.91 14.55
N ALA A 368 9.27 30.90 15.10
CA ALA A 368 10.48 31.10 15.90
C ALA A 368 11.65 31.62 15.06
N ARG A 369 11.62 31.41 13.74
CA ARG A 369 12.60 31.96 12.77
C ARG A 369 12.26 33.37 12.31
N THR A 370 11.01 33.81 12.44
CA THR A 370 10.51 35.12 11.97
C THR A 370 9.96 35.96 13.13
N MET A 371 10.54 35.82 14.34
CA MET A 371 10.07 36.51 15.55
C MET A 371 10.24 38.03 15.45
N ASP A 372 11.30 38.50 14.80
CA ASP A 372 11.53 39.90 14.42
C ASP A 372 10.38 40.47 13.59
N GLN A 373 9.89 39.73 12.59
CA GLN A 373 8.79 40.17 11.74
C GLN A 373 7.46 40.19 12.50
N LEU A 374 7.25 39.26 13.44
CA LEU A 374 6.08 39.30 14.33
C LEU A 374 6.16 40.46 15.32
N ALA A 375 7.35 40.76 15.84
CA ALA A 375 7.58 41.90 16.72
C ALA A 375 7.33 43.24 16.00
N SER A 376 7.71 43.37 14.73
CA SER A 376 7.42 44.59 13.94
C SER A 376 5.91 44.79 13.71
N LEU A 377 5.14 43.71 13.63
CA LEU A 377 3.68 43.73 13.60
C LEU A 377 3.03 43.97 14.98
N ARG A 378 3.83 44.10 16.05
CA ARG A 378 3.39 44.17 17.46
C ARG A 378 2.56 42.96 17.89
N LEU A 379 2.87 41.78 17.33
CA LEU A 379 2.24 40.51 17.66
C LEU A 379 3.12 39.72 18.62
N GLU A 380 2.79 39.76 19.92
CA GLU A 380 3.49 38.93 20.90
C GLU A 380 2.98 37.48 20.87
N VAL A 381 3.89 36.55 20.55
CA VAL A 381 3.64 35.11 20.60
C VAL A 381 4.41 34.52 21.78
N THR A 382 3.70 33.79 22.63
CA THR A 382 4.28 33.07 23.77
C THR A 382 4.28 31.57 23.51
N ILE A 383 5.27 30.87 24.04
CA ILE A 383 5.46 29.44 23.81
C ILE A 383 4.89 28.66 24.99
N THR A 384 4.11 27.62 24.70
CA THR A 384 3.55 26.75 25.75
C THR A 384 4.66 26.04 26.53
N ARG A 385 4.45 25.78 27.82
CA ARG A 385 5.43 25.08 28.66
C ARG A 385 5.87 23.74 28.07
N ALA A 386 4.92 22.93 27.59
CA ALA A 386 5.23 21.64 26.97
C ALA A 386 6.14 21.79 25.75
N LYS A 387 5.84 22.75 24.86
CA LYS A 387 6.67 23.01 23.67
C LYS A 387 8.02 23.63 24.01
N TRP A 388 8.07 24.48 25.05
CA TRP A 388 9.30 25.05 25.57
C TRP A 388 10.27 23.96 26.02
N HIS A 389 9.82 23.05 26.89
CA HIS A 389 10.62 21.91 27.35
C HIS A 389 11.06 21.00 26.21
N GLN A 390 10.21 20.82 25.20
CA GLN A 390 10.53 19.95 24.06
C GLN A 390 11.55 20.57 23.09
N ARG A 391 11.43 21.87 22.79
CA ARG A 391 12.16 22.51 21.67
C ARG A 391 13.15 23.58 22.11
N VAL A 392 12.83 24.38 23.12
CA VAL A 392 13.64 25.53 23.54
C VAL A 392 14.64 25.14 24.62
N GLU A 393 14.24 24.31 25.59
CA GLU A 393 15.12 23.89 26.68
C GLU A 393 16.40 23.18 26.18
N PRO A 394 16.35 22.23 25.22
CA PRO A 394 17.56 21.63 24.68
C PRO A 394 18.50 22.66 24.03
N MET A 395 17.94 23.67 23.37
CA MET A 395 18.71 24.75 22.76
C MET A 395 19.38 25.66 23.80
N LEU A 396 18.70 25.90 24.94
CA LEU A 396 19.28 26.67 26.04
C LEU A 396 20.41 25.90 26.74
N VAL A 397 20.28 24.58 26.86
CA VAL A 397 21.36 23.72 27.36
C VAL A 397 22.58 23.81 26.45
N THR A 398 22.39 23.68 25.14
CA THR A 398 23.50 23.85 24.18
C THR A 398 24.12 25.26 24.24
N PHE A 399 23.30 26.30 24.43
CA PHE A 399 23.82 27.66 24.62
C PHE A 399 24.66 27.77 25.90
N GLU A 400 24.17 27.22 27.01
CA GLU A 400 24.85 27.21 28.30
C GLU A 400 26.17 26.44 28.26
N GLU A 401 26.22 25.31 27.55
CA GLU A 401 27.47 24.55 27.32
C GLU A 401 28.50 25.37 26.53
N LEU A 402 28.07 26.20 25.58
CA LEU A 402 28.96 26.99 24.74
C LEU A 402 29.40 28.32 25.39
N HIS A 403 28.53 28.95 26.18
CA HIS A 403 28.74 30.31 26.70
C HIS A 403 28.84 30.39 28.23
N GLY A 404 28.57 29.30 28.96
CA GLY A 404 28.65 29.23 30.42
C GLY A 404 27.50 29.92 31.17
N HIS A 405 26.50 30.44 30.46
CA HIS A 405 25.32 31.11 31.05
C HIS A 405 24.07 30.91 30.18
N ARG A 406 22.89 31.19 30.75
CA ARG A 406 21.59 31.10 30.04
C ARG A 406 21.03 32.45 29.56
N ASP A 407 21.77 33.54 29.77
CA ASP A 407 21.37 34.88 29.32
C ASP A 407 21.58 35.06 27.82
N VAL A 408 20.63 34.56 27.03
CA VAL A 408 20.69 34.62 25.56
C VAL A 408 20.43 36.05 25.08
N PRO A 409 21.36 36.67 24.31
CA PRO A 409 21.14 37.99 23.72
C PRO A 409 19.90 38.03 22.81
N ILE A 410 19.14 39.13 22.82
CA ILE A 410 17.90 39.25 22.04
C ILE A 410 18.11 39.11 20.51
N SER A 411 19.32 39.39 20.03
CA SER A 411 19.73 39.25 18.63
C SER A 411 20.25 37.86 18.29
N PHE A 412 20.41 36.97 19.27
CA PHE A 412 21.00 35.66 19.04
C PHE A 412 20.07 34.77 18.20
N VAL A 413 20.64 34.26 17.10
CA VAL A 413 20.04 33.33 16.17
C VAL A 413 20.89 32.08 16.16
N VAL A 414 20.26 30.91 16.25
CA VAL A 414 20.99 29.64 16.28
C VAL A 414 21.78 29.44 14.98
N PRO A 415 23.12 29.29 15.06
CA PRO A 415 23.97 29.15 13.89
C PRO A 415 23.78 27.78 13.21
N SER A 416 24.15 27.70 11.93
CA SER A 416 24.03 26.47 11.13
C SER A 416 25.23 25.54 11.28
N GLU A 417 25.69 25.35 12.51
CA GLU A 417 26.95 24.69 12.84
C GLU A 417 26.79 23.72 14.02
N THR A 418 27.67 22.73 14.13
CA THR A 418 27.75 21.87 15.31
C THR A 418 28.14 22.69 16.54
N PRO A 419 27.56 22.47 17.74
CA PRO A 419 26.76 21.32 18.18
C PRO A 419 25.25 21.40 17.91
N TRP A 420 24.77 22.44 17.22
CA TRP A 420 23.32 22.67 17.04
C TRP A 420 22.67 21.68 16.06
N ASN A 421 21.48 21.20 16.40
CA ASN A 421 20.71 20.34 15.50
C ASN A 421 20.25 21.09 14.25
N LYS A 422 20.26 20.42 13.09
CA LYS A 422 19.79 20.99 11.81
C LYS A 422 18.37 21.54 11.85
N SER A 423 17.50 20.94 12.66
CA SER A 423 16.11 21.40 12.85
C SER A 423 16.01 22.75 13.56
N ASP A 424 17.06 23.18 14.26
CA ASP A 424 17.04 24.31 15.18
C ASP A 424 17.75 25.54 14.59
N TRP A 425 18.48 25.35 13.48
CA TRP A 425 19.17 26.39 12.74
C TRP A 425 18.22 27.53 12.32
N GLY A 426 18.67 28.76 12.52
CA GLY A 426 17.96 29.98 12.19
C GLY A 426 16.88 30.40 13.20
N ILE A 427 16.65 29.64 14.27
CA ILE A 427 15.69 30.02 15.32
C ILE A 427 16.24 31.23 16.10
N GLN A 428 15.42 32.26 16.26
CA GLN A 428 15.74 33.48 17.00
C GLN A 428 15.56 33.25 18.51
N LEU A 429 16.42 32.41 19.09
CA LEU A 429 16.32 31.92 20.48
C LEU A 429 16.19 33.05 21.50
N GLY A 430 16.93 34.15 21.33
CA GLY A 430 16.90 35.29 22.26
C GLY A 430 15.58 36.06 22.33
N ARG A 431 14.65 35.84 21.38
CA ARG A 431 13.33 36.50 21.36
C ARG A 431 12.21 35.62 21.89
N LEU A 432 12.49 34.34 22.16
CA LEU A 432 11.49 33.39 22.59
C LEU A 432 11.10 33.64 24.05
N LYS A 433 9.79 33.71 24.31
CA LYS A 433 9.25 33.93 25.66
C LYS A 433 8.34 32.77 26.07
N PRO A 434 8.53 32.17 27.27
CA PRO A 434 7.63 31.17 27.78
C PRO A 434 6.29 31.82 28.16
N LYS A 435 5.20 31.09 27.98
CA LYS A 435 3.87 31.51 28.43
C LYS A 435 3.83 31.47 29.95
N GLN A 436 3.88 32.65 30.57
CA GLN A 436 3.75 32.79 32.03
C GLN A 436 2.35 32.36 32.47
N ARG A 437 2.26 31.69 33.63
CA ARG A 437 0.98 31.44 34.28
C ARG A 437 0.37 32.80 34.63
N ARG A 438 -0.80 33.13 34.05
CA ARG A 438 -1.72 34.01 34.76
C ARG A 438 -2.14 33.24 36.01
N TRP A 439 -1.66 33.65 37.17
CA TRP A 439 -2.27 33.26 38.42
C TRP A 439 -3.70 33.80 38.38
N ALA A 440 -4.68 32.89 38.30
CA ALA A 440 -6.03 33.21 38.69
C ALA A 440 -6.05 33.08 40.21
N GLY A 441 -5.90 34.22 40.91
CA GLY A 441 -5.87 34.26 42.36
C GLY A 441 -5.96 35.69 42.87
N ALA A 442 -7.15 36.00 43.42
CA ALA A 442 -7.59 37.19 44.13
C ALA A 442 -7.87 38.44 43.30
#